data_AF-A0A820L5V9-F1
#
_entry.id   AF-A0A820L5V9-F1
#
_cell.length_a   1.000
_cell.length_b   1.000
_cell.length_c   1.000
_cell.angle_alpha   90.00
_cell.angle_beta   90.00
_cell.angle_gamma   90.00
#
_symmetry.space_group_name_H-M   'P 1'
#
loop_
_entity.id
_entity.type
_entity.pdbx_description
1 polymer ?
#
loop_
_entity_poly.entity_id
_entity_poly.type
_entity_poly.pdbx_seq_one_letter_code
_entity_poly.pdbx_strand_id
1 'polypeptide(L)'
;ATIPDKALEFINKSLEIRLQILPEDHATIGLCHHDTGWAYQNKSMFDEAIKHYKEAIEIYEKHLFDEEEYQFNITECYGRCHSNIAEIYTKQSDYDSAFNFKMKALTIDKKTCHLTEKEKEGQCYYDLGCQLAATIPDKALEFINKSLEIRLQILPEDHATIGLCHHDTGWAYQ
;
A
#
# COMPACT_ATOMS: atom_id res chain seq x y z
N ALA A 1 -7.30 -2.63 28.15
CA ALA A 1 -7.43 -2.58 26.67
C ALA A 1 -6.38 -1.63 26.12
N THR A 2 -5.55 -2.10 25.21
CA THR A 2 -4.63 -1.23 24.44
C THR A 2 -5.45 -0.33 23.50
N ILE A 3 -4.85 0.72 22.92
CA ILE A 3 -5.54 1.57 21.94
C ILE A 3 -6.06 0.74 20.75
N PRO A 4 -5.27 -0.20 20.17
CA PRO A 4 -5.78 -1.12 19.14
C PRO A 4 -6.94 -2.00 19.59
N ASP A 5 -6.96 -2.49 20.83
CA ASP A 5 -8.08 -3.32 21.32
C ASP A 5 -9.39 -2.53 21.40
N LYS A 6 -9.32 -1.26 21.83
CA LYS A 6 -10.48 -0.37 21.82
C LYS A 6 -10.93 -0.07 20.39
N ALA A 7 -9.99 0.14 19.46
CA ALA A 7 -10.31 0.34 18.05
C ALA A 7 -11.10 -0.86 17.50
N LEU A 8 -10.62 -2.09 17.74
CA LEU A 8 -11.30 -3.33 17.33
C LEU A 8 -12.70 -3.44 17.94
N GLU A 9 -12.90 -3.06 19.21
CA GLU A 9 -14.22 -3.05 19.84
C GLU A 9 -15.22 -2.14 19.10
N PHE A 10 -14.81 -0.90 18.77
CA PHE A 10 -15.67 0.04 18.06
C PHE A 10 -15.88 -0.34 16.59
N ILE A 11 -14.86 -0.88 15.93
CA ILE A 11 -14.97 -1.39 14.54
C ILE A 11 -15.95 -2.57 14.50
N ASN A 12 -15.87 -3.51 15.43
CA ASN A 12 -16.79 -4.65 15.51
C ASN A 12 -18.24 -4.21 15.73
N LYS A 13 -18.49 -3.21 16.61
CA LYS A 13 -19.82 -2.62 16.77
C LYS A 13 -20.33 -1.97 15.49
N SER A 14 -19.47 -1.25 14.77
CA SER A 14 -19.83 -0.66 13.47
C SER A 14 -20.16 -1.73 12.44
N LEU A 15 -19.38 -2.80 12.38
CA LEU A 15 -19.59 -3.93 11.48
C LEU A 15 -20.94 -4.61 11.78
N GLU A 16 -21.22 -4.90 13.06
CA GLU A 16 -22.49 -5.49 13.49
C GLU A 16 -23.70 -4.65 13.06
N ILE A 17 -23.67 -3.34 13.32
CA ILE A 17 -24.75 -2.43 12.92
C ILE A 17 -24.92 -2.42 11.40
N ARG A 18 -23.82 -2.35 10.63
CA ARG A 18 -23.89 -2.31 9.16
C ARG A 18 -24.46 -3.60 8.58
N LEU A 19 -24.06 -4.77 9.10
CA LEU A 19 -24.58 -6.07 8.66
C LEU A 19 -26.07 -6.28 8.97
N GLN A 20 -26.66 -5.52 9.91
CA GLN A 20 -28.10 -5.56 10.17
C GLN A 20 -28.94 -4.84 9.09
N ILE A 21 -28.35 -3.89 8.35
CA ILE A 21 -29.09 -3.00 7.44
C ILE A 21 -28.53 -2.96 6.01
N LEU A 22 -27.35 -3.52 5.76
CA LEU A 22 -26.70 -3.54 4.46
C LEU A 22 -26.36 -4.99 4.04
N PRO A 23 -26.28 -5.26 2.72
CA PRO A 23 -25.70 -6.50 2.20
C PRO A 23 -24.27 -6.73 2.70
N GLU A 24 -23.87 -7.99 2.83
CA GLU A 24 -22.52 -8.37 3.31
C GLU A 24 -21.39 -7.84 2.43
N ASP A 25 -21.66 -7.62 1.14
CA ASP A 25 -20.69 -7.10 0.18
C ASP A 25 -20.69 -5.57 0.08
N HIS A 26 -21.57 -4.86 0.78
CA HIS A 26 -21.63 -3.40 0.68
C HIS A 26 -20.27 -2.74 0.99
N ALA A 27 -19.85 -1.76 0.18
CA ALA A 27 -18.51 -1.15 0.28
C ALA A 27 -18.12 -0.63 1.69
N THR A 28 -19.09 -0.20 2.49
CA THR A 28 -18.87 0.22 3.88
C THR A 28 -18.52 -0.93 4.83
N ILE A 29 -18.86 -2.17 4.50
CA ILE A 29 -18.34 -3.37 5.18
C ILE A 29 -16.84 -3.51 4.90
N GLY A 30 -16.41 -3.27 3.65
CA GLY A 30 -15.00 -3.23 3.27
C GLY A 30 -14.17 -2.24 4.11
N LEU A 31 -14.73 -1.07 4.45
CA LEU A 31 -14.07 -0.11 5.35
C LEU A 31 -13.81 -0.71 6.73
N CYS A 32 -14.76 -1.48 7.27
CA CYS A 32 -14.59 -2.13 8.57
C CYS A 32 -13.45 -3.18 8.53
N HIS A 33 -13.35 -3.94 7.43
CA HIS A 33 -12.26 -4.89 7.22
C HIS A 33 -10.91 -4.18 7.08
N HIS A 34 -10.83 -3.08 6.31
CA HIS A 34 -9.61 -2.27 6.21
C HIS A 34 -9.14 -1.78 7.60
N ASP A 35 -10.04 -1.20 8.39
CA ASP A 35 -9.69 -0.64 9.69
C ASP A 35 -9.33 -1.74 10.71
N THR A 36 -9.97 -2.91 10.60
CA THR A 36 -9.60 -4.10 11.37
C THR A 36 -8.19 -4.56 11.02
N GLY A 37 -7.86 -4.61 9.72
CA GLY A 37 -6.51 -4.92 9.25
C GLY A 37 -5.46 -3.96 9.82
N TRP A 38 -5.77 -2.67 9.83
CA TRP A 38 -4.89 -1.64 10.39
C TRP A 38 -4.70 -1.78 11.91
N ALA A 39 -5.77 -2.09 12.64
CA ALA A 39 -5.66 -2.36 14.06
C ALA A 39 -4.75 -3.58 14.36
N TYR A 40 -4.87 -4.67 13.59
CA TYR A 40 -3.98 -5.83 13.73
C TYR A 40 -2.53 -5.53 13.31
N GLN A 41 -2.32 -4.73 12.27
CA GLN A 41 -0.98 -4.27 11.87
C GLN A 41 -0.30 -3.49 13.01
N ASN A 42 -1.05 -2.60 13.69
CA ASN A 42 -0.56 -1.85 14.85
C ASN A 42 -0.29 -2.74 16.07
N LYS A 43 -0.85 -3.95 16.11
CA LYS A 43 -0.52 -5.00 17.09
C LYS A 43 0.60 -5.94 16.63
N SER A 44 1.19 -5.69 15.46
CA SER A 44 2.16 -6.57 14.79
C SER A 44 1.63 -7.99 14.50
N MET A 45 0.30 -8.13 14.44
CA MET A 45 -0.39 -9.36 14.05
C MET A 45 -0.58 -9.35 12.53
N PHE A 46 0.51 -9.62 11.82
CA PHE A 46 0.60 -9.39 10.38
C PHE A 46 -0.28 -10.31 9.54
N ASP A 47 -0.44 -11.57 9.94
CA ASP A 47 -1.27 -12.53 9.19
C ASP A 47 -2.76 -12.16 9.26
N GLU A 48 -3.23 -11.76 10.46
CA GLU A 48 -4.58 -11.25 10.67
C GLU A 48 -4.80 -9.93 9.94
N ALA A 49 -3.81 -9.04 9.94
CA ALA A 49 -3.88 -7.79 9.20
C ALA A 49 -4.05 -8.03 7.69
N ILE A 50 -3.19 -8.88 7.10
CA ILE A 50 -3.27 -9.25 5.67
C ILE A 50 -4.62 -9.88 5.34
N LYS A 51 -5.12 -10.79 6.20
CA LYS A 51 -6.43 -11.43 6.00
C LYS A 51 -7.53 -10.38 5.85
N HIS A 52 -7.61 -9.44 6.79
CA HIS A 52 -8.65 -8.42 6.77
C HIS A 52 -8.47 -7.40 5.63
N TYR A 53 -7.23 -7.05 5.26
CA TYR A 53 -7.00 -6.24 4.06
C TYR A 53 -7.44 -6.95 2.78
N LYS A 54 -7.26 -8.27 2.67
CA LYS A 54 -7.74 -9.07 1.53
C LYS A 54 -9.27 -9.14 1.48
N GLU A 55 -9.94 -9.34 2.61
CA GLU A 55 -11.41 -9.27 2.69
C GLU A 55 -11.94 -7.89 2.22
N ALA A 56 -11.28 -6.80 2.63
CA ALA A 56 -11.62 -5.47 2.16
C ALA A 56 -11.42 -5.31 0.65
N ILE A 57 -10.30 -5.81 0.10
CA ILE A 57 -10.02 -5.82 -1.35
C ILE A 57 -11.13 -6.55 -2.12
N GLU A 58 -11.52 -7.74 -1.69
CA GLU A 58 -12.58 -8.53 -2.35
C GLU A 58 -13.91 -7.79 -2.39
N ILE A 59 -14.25 -7.06 -1.34
CA ILE A 59 -15.45 -6.20 -1.29
C ILE A 59 -15.30 -5.02 -2.25
N TYR A 60 -14.19 -4.28 -2.17
CA TYR A 60 -14.00 -3.10 -3.01
C TYR A 60 -13.97 -3.44 -4.50
N GLU A 61 -13.38 -4.57 -4.89
CA GLU A 61 -13.32 -5.03 -6.29
C GLU A 61 -14.70 -5.19 -6.93
N LYS A 62 -15.71 -5.60 -6.16
CA LYS A 62 -17.09 -5.71 -6.64
C LYS A 62 -17.74 -4.37 -6.94
N HIS A 63 -17.25 -3.30 -6.31
CA HIS A 63 -17.84 -1.96 -6.36
C HIS A 63 -16.99 -0.93 -7.10
N LEU A 64 -15.85 -1.31 -7.68
CA LEU A 64 -14.94 -0.39 -8.37
C LEU A 64 -15.59 0.32 -9.57
N PHE A 65 -16.58 -0.31 -10.21
CA PHE A 65 -17.23 0.19 -11.43
C PHE A 65 -18.66 0.70 -11.22
N ASP A 66 -19.15 0.73 -9.97
CA ASP A 66 -20.49 1.22 -9.68
C ASP A 66 -20.52 2.75 -9.76
N GLU A 67 -21.31 3.32 -10.68
CA GLU A 67 -21.35 4.77 -10.97
C GLU A 67 -21.94 5.65 -9.84
N GLU A 68 -22.30 5.08 -8.68
CA GLU A 68 -22.86 5.85 -7.57
C GLU A 68 -21.82 6.66 -6.78
N GLU A 69 -22.27 7.82 -6.29
CA GLU A 69 -21.57 8.97 -5.70
C GLU A 69 -20.55 8.65 -4.57
N TYR A 70 -20.53 7.42 -4.04
CA TYR A 70 -19.61 6.95 -3.00
C TYR A 70 -18.24 6.48 -3.52
N GLN A 71 -18.03 6.49 -4.84
CA GLN A 71 -16.83 5.96 -5.51
C GLN A 71 -15.51 6.65 -5.09
N PHE A 72 -15.57 7.92 -4.63
CA PHE A 72 -14.35 8.68 -4.30
C PHE A 72 -13.50 8.00 -3.22
N ASN A 73 -14.14 7.37 -2.23
CA ASN A 73 -13.42 6.71 -1.13
C ASN A 73 -13.07 5.24 -1.42
N ILE A 74 -13.82 4.54 -2.29
CA ILE A 74 -13.61 3.10 -2.53
C ILE A 74 -12.28 2.85 -3.21
N THR A 75 -12.00 3.54 -4.33
CA THR A 75 -10.73 3.39 -5.07
C THR A 75 -9.52 3.75 -4.19
N GLU A 76 -9.66 4.78 -3.36
CA GLU A 76 -8.59 5.17 -2.43
C GLU A 76 -8.37 4.10 -1.35
N CYS A 77 -9.44 3.60 -0.72
CA CYS A 77 -9.34 2.54 0.29
C CYS A 77 -8.79 1.24 -0.30
N TYR A 78 -9.18 0.93 -1.54
CA TYR A 78 -8.63 -0.20 -2.30
C TYR A 78 -7.12 -0.05 -2.50
N GLY A 79 -6.64 1.11 -2.95
CA GLY A 79 -5.21 1.39 -3.09
C GLY A 79 -4.45 1.37 -1.74
N ARG A 80 -5.08 1.84 -0.66
CA ARG A 80 -4.51 1.77 0.70
C ARG A 80 -4.38 0.34 1.21
N CYS A 81 -5.35 -0.53 0.97
CA CYS A 81 -5.23 -1.95 1.31
C CYS A 81 -3.99 -2.59 0.68
N HIS A 82 -3.78 -2.39 -0.62
CA HIS A 82 -2.58 -2.89 -1.31
C HIS A 82 -1.30 -2.28 -0.73
N SER A 83 -1.30 -0.98 -0.42
CA SER A 83 -0.15 -0.29 0.20
C SER A 83 0.19 -0.84 1.59
N ASN A 84 -0.81 -1.08 2.43
CA ASN A 84 -0.61 -1.61 3.78
C ASN A 84 -0.10 -3.06 3.74
N ILE A 85 -0.63 -3.89 2.83
CA ILE A 85 -0.11 -5.25 2.61
C ILE A 85 1.35 -5.20 2.15
N ALA A 86 1.70 -4.29 1.23
CA ALA A 86 3.09 -4.10 0.80
C ALA A 86 4.02 -3.70 1.95
N GLU A 87 3.56 -2.81 2.84
CA GLU A 87 4.30 -2.41 4.03
C GLU A 87 4.55 -3.61 4.97
N ILE A 88 3.53 -4.45 5.19
CA ILE A 88 3.65 -5.66 6.00
C ILE A 88 4.66 -6.63 5.40
N TYR A 89 4.58 -6.92 4.09
CA TYR A 89 5.54 -7.81 3.43
C TYR A 89 6.96 -7.25 3.47
N THR A 90 7.14 -5.94 3.39
CA THR A 90 8.45 -5.29 3.56
C THR A 90 9.00 -5.53 4.97
N LYS A 91 8.16 -5.46 6.01
CA LYS A 91 8.55 -5.78 7.40
C LYS A 91 8.87 -7.26 7.60
N GLN A 92 8.26 -8.14 6.82
CA GLN A 92 8.55 -9.58 6.79
C GLN A 92 9.74 -9.95 5.88
N SER A 93 10.38 -8.95 5.24
CA SER A 93 11.46 -9.13 4.26
C SER A 93 11.06 -9.92 3.00
N ASP A 94 9.77 -10.08 2.73
CA ASP A 94 9.26 -10.61 1.46
C ASP A 94 9.09 -9.46 0.46
N TYR A 95 10.21 -9.07 -0.14
CA TYR A 95 10.24 -7.91 -1.03
C TYR A 95 9.55 -8.15 -2.37
N ASP A 96 9.44 -9.40 -2.82
CA ASP A 96 8.75 -9.74 -4.07
C ASP A 96 7.24 -9.52 -3.90
N SER A 97 6.67 -10.01 -2.80
CA SER A 97 5.27 -9.74 -2.47
C SER A 97 5.05 -8.24 -2.23
N ALA A 98 5.95 -7.57 -1.49
CA ALA A 98 5.85 -6.14 -1.26
C ALA A 98 5.83 -5.33 -2.56
N PHE A 99 6.73 -5.64 -3.49
CA PHE A 99 6.81 -5.01 -4.81
C PHE A 99 5.51 -5.20 -5.60
N ASN A 100 4.99 -6.42 -5.66
CA ASN A 100 3.76 -6.73 -6.39
C ASN A 100 2.55 -5.96 -5.86
N PHE A 101 2.38 -5.90 -4.53
CA PHE A 101 1.29 -5.14 -3.92
C PHE A 101 1.49 -3.62 -4.09
N LYS A 102 2.72 -3.13 -4.02
CA LYS A 102 3.04 -1.72 -4.28
C LYS A 102 2.72 -1.31 -5.72
N MET A 103 3.06 -2.15 -6.70
CA MET A 103 2.72 -1.95 -8.12
C MET A 103 1.21 -1.85 -8.34
N LYS A 104 0.43 -2.71 -7.68
CA LYS A 104 -1.03 -2.62 -7.71
C LYS A 104 -1.51 -1.30 -7.12
N ALA A 105 -1.00 -0.89 -5.96
CA ALA A 105 -1.36 0.38 -5.33
C ALA A 105 -1.09 1.59 -6.25
N LEU A 106 0.08 1.66 -6.89
CA LEU A 106 0.41 2.74 -7.83
C LEU A 106 -0.46 2.74 -9.09
N THR A 107 -0.95 1.57 -9.51
CA THR A 107 -1.87 1.47 -10.64
C THR A 107 -3.25 2.03 -10.30
N ILE A 108 -3.67 1.89 -9.04
CA ILE A 108 -4.96 2.37 -8.53
C ILE A 108 -4.93 3.87 -8.18
N ASP A 109 -3.81 4.36 -7.65
CA ASP A 109 -3.69 5.76 -7.21
C ASP A 109 -3.85 6.73 -8.39
N LYS A 110 -4.82 7.66 -8.26
CA LYS A 110 -5.14 8.69 -9.25
C LYS A 110 -3.93 9.55 -9.63
N LYS A 111 -2.98 9.73 -8.72
CA LYS A 111 -1.77 10.52 -8.97
C LYS A 111 -0.75 9.80 -9.84
N THR A 112 -0.77 8.47 -9.87
CA THR A 112 0.25 7.65 -10.55
C THR A 112 -0.35 6.73 -11.61
N CYS A 113 -1.68 6.69 -11.76
CA CYS A 113 -2.35 5.80 -12.70
C CYS A 113 -1.93 6.04 -14.17
N HIS A 114 -1.63 7.30 -14.52
CA HIS A 114 -1.19 7.72 -15.85
C HIS A 114 0.25 7.33 -16.19
N LEU A 115 1.05 6.92 -15.19
CA LEU A 115 2.41 6.47 -15.41
C LEU A 115 2.43 5.14 -16.18
N THR A 116 3.42 5.00 -17.05
CA THR A 116 3.74 3.74 -17.73
C THR A 116 4.15 2.67 -16.72
N GLU A 117 4.13 1.41 -17.15
CA GLU A 117 4.54 0.28 -16.30
C GLU A 117 5.99 0.43 -15.81
N LYS A 118 6.92 0.84 -16.68
CA LYS A 118 8.31 1.12 -16.30
C LYS A 118 8.47 2.27 -15.31
N GLU A 119 7.69 3.35 -15.46
CA GLU A 119 7.71 4.45 -14.49
C GLU A 119 7.22 3.99 -13.10
N LYS A 120 6.16 3.18 -13.06
CA LYS A 120 5.65 2.57 -11.82
C LYS A 120 6.67 1.59 -11.22
N GLU A 121 7.36 0.82 -12.06
CA GLU A 121 8.42 -0.11 -11.65
C GLU A 121 9.56 0.65 -10.94
N GLY A 122 10.06 1.71 -11.58
CA GLY A 122 11.08 2.59 -11.01
C GLY A 122 10.62 3.25 -9.71
N GLN A 123 9.35 3.67 -9.62
CA GLN A 123 8.79 4.23 -8.39
C GLN A 123 8.67 3.19 -7.26
N CYS A 124 8.26 1.95 -7.56
CA CYS A 124 8.16 0.89 -6.56
C CYS A 124 9.53 0.58 -5.95
N TYR A 125 10.56 0.43 -6.77
CA TYR A 125 11.91 0.20 -6.27
C TYR A 125 12.42 1.38 -5.43
N TYR A 126 12.13 2.61 -5.85
CA TYR A 126 12.49 3.79 -5.06
C TYR A 126 11.82 3.77 -3.68
N ASP A 127 10.51 3.56 -3.63
CA ASP A 127 9.73 3.54 -2.39
C ASP A 127 10.18 2.42 -1.44
N LEU A 128 10.46 1.22 -1.95
CA LEU A 128 11.03 0.13 -1.15
C LEU A 128 12.42 0.48 -0.60
N GLY A 129 13.25 1.13 -1.43
CA GLY A 129 14.55 1.63 -1.02
C GLY A 129 14.44 2.63 0.14
N CYS A 130 13.60 3.65 -0.01
CA CYS A 130 13.35 4.65 1.04
C CYS A 130 12.83 4.02 2.34
N GLN A 131 11.93 3.04 2.23
CA GLN A 131 11.38 2.35 3.40
C GLN A 131 12.43 1.54 4.17
N LEU A 132 13.43 0.99 3.46
CA LEU A 132 14.49 0.16 4.04
C LEU A 132 15.72 0.95 4.49
N ALA A 133 15.85 2.22 4.10
CA ALA A 133 17.07 3.00 4.32
C ALA A 133 17.51 3.06 5.80
N ALA A 134 16.56 3.11 6.73
CA ALA A 134 16.86 3.15 8.16
C ALA A 134 17.08 1.77 8.81
N THR A 135 16.69 0.68 8.15
CA THR A 135 16.68 -0.66 8.75
C THR A 135 17.73 -1.59 8.12
N ILE A 136 17.85 -1.58 6.80
CA ILE A 136 18.76 -2.45 6.04
C ILE A 136 19.38 -1.62 4.88
N PRO A 137 20.40 -0.77 5.17
CA PRO A 137 20.96 0.18 4.20
C PRO A 137 21.46 -0.48 2.91
N ASP A 138 22.10 -1.66 3.01
CA ASP A 138 22.58 -2.40 1.83
C ASP A 138 21.44 -2.78 0.88
N LYS A 139 20.29 -3.20 1.44
CA LYS A 139 19.12 -3.57 0.65
C LYS A 139 18.41 -2.34 0.10
N ALA A 140 18.41 -1.25 0.86
CA ALA A 140 17.91 0.04 0.39
C ALA A 140 18.69 0.53 -0.84
N LEU A 141 20.02 0.45 -0.80
CA LEU A 141 20.90 0.80 -1.92
C LEU A 141 20.64 -0.09 -3.15
N GLU A 142 20.43 -1.39 -2.97
CA GLU A 142 20.08 -2.29 -4.08
C GLU A 142 18.82 -1.81 -4.81
N PHE A 143 17.77 -1.46 -4.07
CA PHE A 143 16.51 -1.00 -4.65
C PHE A 143 16.59 0.41 -5.23
N ILE A 144 17.29 1.35 -4.57
CA ILE A 144 17.51 2.69 -5.12
C ILE A 144 18.29 2.61 -6.45
N ASN A 145 19.29 1.73 -6.54
CA ASN A 145 20.05 1.53 -7.77
C ASN A 145 19.20 0.90 -8.89
N LYS A 146 18.34 -0.07 -8.58
CA LYS A 146 17.36 -0.60 -9.55
C LYS A 146 16.41 0.48 -10.06
N SER A 147 15.92 1.34 -9.16
CA SER A 147 15.09 2.49 -9.54
C SER A 147 15.84 3.45 -10.47
N LEU A 148 17.08 3.79 -10.14
CA LEU A 148 17.93 4.66 -10.93
C LEU A 148 18.18 4.09 -12.33
N GLU A 149 18.51 2.79 -12.43
CA GLU A 149 18.73 2.10 -13.70
C GLU A 149 17.49 2.20 -14.60
N ILE A 150 16.30 1.93 -14.07
CA ILE A 150 15.05 2.04 -14.83
C ILE A 150 14.81 3.50 -15.24
N ARG A 151 14.93 4.46 -14.32
CA ARG A 151 14.70 5.88 -14.60
C ARG A 151 15.63 6.41 -15.70
N LEU A 152 16.89 6.01 -15.72
CA LEU A 152 17.85 6.37 -16.79
C LEU A 152 17.48 5.80 -18.17
N GLN A 153 16.73 4.69 -18.23
CA GLN A 153 16.26 4.13 -19.51
C GLN A 153 15.08 4.90 -20.12
N ILE A 154 14.28 5.58 -19.29
CA ILE A 154 12.99 6.16 -19.71
C ILE A 154 12.92 7.69 -19.56
N LEU A 155 13.85 8.32 -18.86
CA LEU A 155 13.86 9.75 -18.57
C LEU A 155 15.21 10.40 -18.97
N PRO A 156 15.22 11.69 -19.33
CA PRO A 156 16.46 12.46 -19.50
C PRO A 156 17.29 12.49 -18.22
N GLU A 157 18.62 12.55 -18.33
CA GLU A 157 19.53 12.52 -17.17
C GLU A 157 19.32 13.66 -16.16
N ASP A 158 18.81 14.82 -16.61
CA ASP A 158 18.52 15.99 -15.77
C ASP A 158 17.14 15.93 -15.09
N HIS A 159 16.40 14.82 -15.24
CA HIS A 159 15.08 14.66 -14.65
C HIS A 159 15.15 14.63 -13.11
N ALA A 160 14.25 15.36 -12.45
CA ALA A 160 14.26 15.55 -11.00
C ALA A 160 14.27 14.23 -10.20
N THR A 161 13.59 13.18 -10.68
CA THR A 161 13.54 11.87 -10.01
C THR A 161 14.88 11.12 -10.04
N ILE A 162 15.75 11.39 -11.02
CA ILE A 162 17.13 10.86 -11.06
C ILE A 162 17.97 11.57 -9.99
N GLY A 163 17.80 12.89 -9.85
CA GLY A 163 18.44 13.67 -8.78
C GLY A 163 18.08 13.16 -7.37
N LEU A 164 16.82 12.79 -7.15
CA LEU A 164 16.37 12.17 -5.90
C LEU A 164 17.06 10.83 -5.62
N CYS A 165 17.20 9.96 -6.64
CA CYS A 165 17.94 8.71 -6.48
C CYS A 165 19.38 8.97 -6.04
N HIS A 166 20.10 9.89 -6.70
CA HIS A 166 21.49 10.21 -6.33
C HIS A 166 21.62 10.79 -4.92
N HIS A 167 20.69 11.65 -4.51
CA HIS A 167 20.64 12.17 -3.15
C HIS A 167 20.50 11.04 -2.12
N ASP A 168 19.55 10.12 -2.33
CA ASP A 168 19.27 9.05 -1.38
C ASP A 168 20.33 7.96 -1.39
N THR A 169 20.96 7.69 -2.54
CA THR A 169 22.19 6.89 -2.60
C THR A 169 23.30 7.52 -1.75
N GLY A 170 23.51 8.83 -1.86
CA GLY A 170 24.50 9.55 -1.05
C GLY A 170 24.21 9.47 0.44
N TRP A 171 22.92 9.60 0.84
CA TRP A 171 22.50 9.46 2.22
C TRP A 171 22.70 8.05 2.78
N ALA A 172 22.41 7.02 1.97
CA ALA A 172 22.57 5.62 2.38
C ALA A 172 24.04 5.19 2.57
N TYR A 173 25.03 5.96 2.09
CA TYR A 173 26.46 5.72 2.31
C TYR A 173 27.06 6.47 3.51
N GLN A 174 26.27 7.30 4.22
CA GLN A 174 26.71 8.09 5.38
C GLN A 174 26.50 7.34 6.70
#